data_AF-A0AAX2ZK08-F1
#
_entry.id   AF-A0AAX2ZK08-F1
#
_cell.length_a   1.000
_cell.length_b   1.000
_cell.length_c   1.000
_cell.angle_alpha   90.00
_cell.angle_beta   90.00
_cell.angle_gamma   90.00
#
_symmetry.space_group_name_H-M   'P 1'
#
loop_
_entity.id
_entity.type
_entity.pdbx_description
1 polymer ?
#
loop_
_entity_poly.entity_id
_entity_poly.type
_entity_poly.pdbx_seq_one_letter_code
_entity_poly.pdbx_strand_id
1 'polypeptide(L)'
;MTGLYTDLMIGILAIALGYATLRYNLGRYIIFVSEKKYDNKKVAKVAGTHIMAYGFISIILLVARYFTMGNKVGDALNKASIAVLFIIGAIMYYNIRKSCKIEKKEEPEIKGVKKKKKKKKKKRK
;
A
#
# COMPACT_ATOMS: atom_id res chain seq x y z
N MET A 1 -26.26 8.73 16.43
CA MET A 1 -25.61 9.77 15.58
C MET A 1 -24.09 9.76 15.69
N THR A 2 -23.49 9.53 16.87
CA THR A 2 -22.02 9.54 17.07
C THR A 2 -21.27 8.54 16.19
N GLY A 3 -21.75 7.30 16.05
CA GLY A 3 -21.06 6.28 15.24
C GLY A 3 -20.96 6.59 13.74
N LEU A 4 -21.96 7.26 13.16
CA LEU A 4 -21.95 7.67 11.74
C LEU A 4 -20.86 8.71 11.45
N TYR A 5 -20.69 9.68 12.36
CA TYR A 5 -19.64 10.70 12.25
C TYR A 5 -18.25 10.09 12.42
N THR A 6 -18.09 9.12 13.33
CA THR A 6 -16.83 8.41 13.52
C THR A 6 -16.44 7.62 12.27
N ASP A 7 -17.38 6.88 11.67
CA ASP A 7 -17.15 6.13 10.44
C ASP A 7 -16.79 7.03 9.25
N LEU A 8 -17.44 8.20 9.14
CA LEU A 8 -17.13 9.19 8.11
C LEU A 8 -15.70 9.74 8.28
N MET A 9 -15.33 10.10 9.51
CA MET A 9 -13.99 10.60 9.83
C MET A 9 -12.93 9.53 9.52
N ILE A 10 -13.18 8.27 9.86
CA ILE A 10 -12.29 7.15 9.53
C ILE A 10 -12.12 7.01 8.01
N GLY A 11 -13.20 7.11 7.24
CA GLY A 11 -13.15 7.07 5.78
C GLY A 11 -12.29 8.18 5.18
N ILE A 12 -12.49 9.42 5.63
CA ILE A 12 -11.73 10.59 5.17
C ILE A 12 -10.25 10.48 5.59
N LEU A 13 -9.98 10.09 6.83
CA LEU A 13 -8.63 9.84 7.34
C LEU A 13 -7.91 8.76 6.52
N ALA A 14 -8.60 7.67 6.17
CA ALA A 14 -8.02 6.63 5.32
C ALA A 14 -7.65 7.16 3.94
N ILE A 15 -8.48 8.00 3.31
CA ILE A 15 -8.13 8.65 2.03
C ILE A 15 -6.90 9.54 2.18
N ALA A 16 -6.86 10.39 3.21
CA ALA A 16 -5.74 11.29 3.46
C ALA A 16 -4.44 10.53 3.75
N LEU A 17 -4.50 9.48 4.57
CA LEU A 17 -3.37 8.60 4.87
C LEU A 17 -2.90 7.84 3.63
N GLY A 18 -3.81 7.33 2.82
CA GLY A 18 -3.47 6.65 1.57
C GLY A 18 -2.79 7.60 0.57
N TYR A 19 -3.25 8.85 0.48
CA TYR A 19 -2.61 9.89 -0.34
C TYR A 19 -1.21 10.25 0.20
N ALA A 20 -1.08 10.49 1.50
CA ALA A 20 0.19 10.77 2.14
C ALA A 20 1.19 9.62 1.94
N THR A 21 0.71 8.38 2.03
CA THR A 21 1.50 7.17 1.77
C THR A 21 2.09 7.18 0.36
N LEU A 22 1.27 7.50 -0.63
CA LEU A 22 1.66 7.63 -2.04
C LEU A 22 2.65 8.78 -2.26
N ARG A 23 2.41 9.94 -1.64
CA ARG A 23 3.20 11.15 -1.85
C ARG A 23 4.57 11.11 -1.17
N TYR A 24 4.64 10.58 0.05
CA TYR A 24 5.84 10.56 0.88
C TYR A 24 6.58 9.21 0.89
N ASN A 25 6.16 8.25 0.06
CA ASN A 25 6.75 6.91 -0.02
C ASN A 25 6.84 6.19 1.35
N LEU A 26 5.75 6.21 2.11
CA LEU A 26 5.69 5.68 3.49
C LEU A 26 5.44 4.16 3.55
N GLY A 27 5.71 3.42 2.46
CA GLY A 27 5.43 1.98 2.35
C GLY A 27 6.08 1.14 3.46
N ARG A 28 7.27 1.53 3.90
CA ARG A 28 8.00 0.91 5.02
C ARG A 28 7.22 0.91 6.34
N TYR A 29 6.53 2.00 6.63
CA TYR A 29 5.85 2.21 7.91
C TYR A 29 4.51 1.47 8.02
N ILE A 30 3.95 1.05 6.89
CA ILE A 30 2.58 0.52 6.82
C ILE A 30 2.55 -0.99 6.97
N ILE A 31 3.61 -1.70 6.53
CA ILE A 31 3.57 -3.17 6.43
C ILE A 31 4.77 -3.83 7.13
N PHE A 32 5.58 -3.08 7.89
CA PHE A 32 6.79 -3.62 8.54
C PHE A 32 7.67 -4.44 7.57
N VAL A 33 7.66 -4.07 6.29
CA VAL A 33 8.30 -4.84 5.25
C VAL A 33 9.78 -4.48 5.26
N SER A 34 10.63 -5.50 5.36
CA SER A 34 12.08 -5.31 5.32
C SER A 34 12.50 -4.65 3.99
N GLU A 35 13.15 -3.47 4.09
CA GLU A 35 13.76 -2.76 2.96
C GLU A 35 14.76 -3.62 2.18
N LYS A 36 15.29 -4.67 2.80
CA LYS A 36 16.22 -5.60 2.14
C LYS A 36 15.53 -6.54 1.14
N LYS A 37 14.20 -6.68 1.21
CA LYS A 37 13.44 -7.64 0.38
C LYS A 37 12.44 -6.98 -0.57
N TYR A 38 12.00 -5.75 -0.31
CA TYR A 38 10.93 -5.10 -1.08
C TYR A 38 11.24 -3.63 -1.39
N ASP A 39 10.84 -3.17 -2.59
CA ASP A 39 11.03 -1.81 -3.07
C ASP A 39 10.02 -0.87 -2.41
N ASN A 40 10.51 0.02 -1.54
CA ASN A 40 9.68 0.93 -0.76
C ASN A 40 8.77 1.81 -1.63
N LYS A 41 9.19 2.25 -2.82
CA LYS A 41 8.35 3.07 -3.71
C LYS A 41 7.20 2.26 -4.28
N LYS A 42 7.45 1.01 -4.70
CA LYS A 42 6.40 0.10 -5.17
C LYS A 42 5.44 -0.26 -4.05
N VAL A 43 5.96 -0.56 -2.85
CA VAL A 43 5.14 -0.86 -1.65
C VAL A 43 4.26 0.34 -1.31
N ALA A 44 4.81 1.56 -1.27
CA ALA A 44 4.06 2.76 -0.96
C ALA A 44 2.94 3.02 -1.98
N LYS A 45 3.22 2.82 -3.27
CA LYS A 45 2.22 2.95 -4.33
C LYS A 45 1.07 1.96 -4.13
N VAL A 46 1.38 0.67 -3.95
CA VAL A 46 0.37 -0.37 -3.79
C VAL A 46 -0.42 -0.16 -2.49
N ALA A 47 0.27 0.00 -1.36
CA ALA A 47 -0.38 0.20 -0.06
C ALA A 47 -1.23 1.47 -0.03
N GLY A 48 -0.69 2.60 -0.51
CA GLY A 48 -1.42 3.87 -0.57
C GLY A 48 -2.69 3.77 -1.41
N THR A 49 -2.64 3.12 -2.57
CA THR A 49 -3.85 2.90 -3.40
C THR A 49 -4.89 2.03 -2.71
N HIS A 50 -4.48 0.95 -2.03
CA HIS A 50 -5.43 0.08 -1.32
C HIS A 50 -6.04 0.76 -0.09
N ILE A 51 -5.26 1.58 0.63
CA ILE A 51 -5.74 2.39 1.76
C ILE A 51 -6.72 3.47 1.29
N MET A 52 -6.45 4.15 0.17
CA MET A 52 -7.40 5.11 -0.41
C MET A 52 -8.69 4.41 -0.85
N ALA A 53 -8.58 3.25 -1.53
CA ALA A 53 -9.73 2.46 -1.94
C ALA A 53 -10.59 2.03 -0.74
N TYR A 54 -9.96 1.61 0.36
CA TYR A 54 -10.65 1.31 1.61
C TYR A 54 -11.43 2.51 2.14
N GLY A 55 -10.83 3.71 2.12
CA GLY A 55 -11.50 4.95 2.52
C GLY A 55 -12.75 5.24 1.69
N PHE A 56 -12.67 5.12 0.36
CA PHE A 56 -13.83 5.28 -0.53
C PHE A 56 -14.92 4.24 -0.28
N ILE A 57 -14.55 2.97 -0.15
CA ILE A 57 -15.49 1.87 0.10
C ILE A 57 -16.20 2.07 1.45
N SER A 58 -15.48 2.54 2.46
CA SER A 58 -16.03 2.83 3.79
C SER A 58 -17.08 3.94 3.74
N ILE A 59 -16.83 5.02 2.98
CA ILE A 59 -17.81 6.10 2.77
C ILE A 59 -19.05 5.58 2.03
N ILE A 60 -18.89 4.76 1.00
CA ILE A 60 -20.02 4.18 0.26
C ILE A 60 -20.85 3.27 1.17
N LEU A 61 -20.21 2.42 1.96
CA LEU A 61 -20.87 1.55 2.95
C LEU A 61 -21.62 2.36 4.01
N LEU A 62 -21.05 3.49 4.43
CA LEU A 62 -21.69 4.39 5.38
C LEU A 62 -22.99 4.97 4.82
N VAL A 63 -22.95 5.46 3.57
CA VAL A 63 -24.14 5.98 2.89
C VAL A 63 -25.20 4.88 2.75
N ALA A 64 -24.80 3.68 2.33
CA ALA A 64 -25.71 2.54 2.22
C ALA A 64 -26.36 2.16 3.57
N ARG A 65 -25.60 2.20 4.67
CA ARG A 65 -26.13 1.99 6.04
C ARG A 65 -27.10 3.07 6.46
N TYR A 66 -26.81 4.32 6.13
CA TYR A 66 -27.68 5.44 6.47
C TYR A 66 -29.07 5.27 5.82
N PHE A 67 -29.11 4.87 4.54
CA PHE A 67 -30.37 4.60 3.84
C PHE A 67 -31.11 3.32 4.29
N THR A 68 -30.40 2.36 4.89
CA THR A 68 -30.97 1.07 5.32
C THR A 68 -31.12 0.96 6.84
N MET A 69 -30.97 2.08 7.54
CA MET A 69 -31.01 2.17 9.00
C MET A 69 -32.41 1.76 9.52
N GLY A 70 -32.44 0.77 10.41
CA GLY A 70 -33.69 0.25 11.00
C GLY A 70 -34.20 -1.07 10.39
N ASN A 71 -33.58 -1.57 9.31
CA ASN A 71 -33.91 -2.86 8.70
C ASN A 71 -32.78 -3.89 8.83
N LYS A 72 -33.11 -5.18 8.68
CA LYS A 72 -32.16 -6.32 8.71
C LYS A 72 -30.97 -6.15 7.73
N VAL A 73 -31.16 -5.36 6.66
CA VAL A 73 -30.13 -5.03 5.67
C VAL A 73 -28.99 -4.20 6.29
N GLY A 74 -29.31 -3.26 7.19
CA GLY A 74 -28.31 -2.44 7.89
C GLY A 74 -27.38 -3.27 8.78
N ASP A 75 -27.92 -4.28 9.46
CA ASP A 75 -27.13 -5.21 10.28
C ASP A 75 -26.21 -6.10 9.44
N ALA A 76 -26.69 -6.57 8.27
CA ALA A 76 -25.87 -7.31 7.33
C ALA A 76 -24.73 -6.44 6.78
N LEU A 77 -25.02 -5.19 6.41
CA LEU A 77 -24.02 -4.19 6.02
C LEU A 77 -23.01 -3.92 7.15
N ASN A 78 -23.45 -3.99 8.42
CA ASN A 78 -22.55 -3.83 9.57
C ASN A 78 -21.47 -4.92 9.61
N LYS A 79 -21.92 -6.19 9.55
CA LYS A 79 -21.02 -7.35 9.50
C LYS A 79 -20.13 -7.36 8.25
N ALA A 80 -20.66 -6.90 7.12
CA ALA A 80 -19.93 -6.86 5.86
C ALA A 80 -18.72 -5.90 5.88
N SER A 81 -18.79 -4.73 6.55
CA SER A 81 -17.63 -3.82 6.56
C SER A 81 -16.42 -4.39 7.27
N ILE A 82 -16.65 -5.19 8.33
CA ILE A 82 -15.58 -5.84 9.08
C ILE A 82 -14.87 -6.82 8.14
N ALA A 83 -15.63 -7.63 7.38
CA ALA A 83 -15.07 -8.55 6.40
C ALA A 83 -14.29 -7.83 5.29
N VAL A 84 -14.80 -6.70 4.79
CA VAL A 84 -14.13 -5.87 3.77
C VAL A 84 -12.75 -5.40 4.24
N LEU A 85 -12.61 -5.05 5.52
CA LEU A 85 -11.34 -4.62 6.12
C LEU A 85 -10.29 -5.73 6.04
N PHE A 86 -10.65 -6.97 6.39
CA PHE A 86 -9.76 -8.13 6.28
C PHE A 86 -9.42 -8.48 4.82
N ILE A 87 -10.40 -8.43 3.93
CA ILE A 87 -10.21 -8.72 2.50
C ILE A 87 -9.23 -7.73 1.87
N ILE A 88 -9.43 -6.43 2.08
CA ILE A 88 -8.53 -5.41 1.53
C ILE A 88 -7.14 -5.53 2.13
N GLY A 89 -7.02 -5.79 3.44
CA GLY A 89 -5.73 -6.05 4.09
C GLY A 89 -4.99 -7.26 3.49
N ALA A 90 -5.69 -8.37 3.27
CA ALA A 90 -5.12 -9.58 2.68
C ALA A 90 -4.70 -9.37 1.22
N ILE A 91 -5.54 -8.71 0.41
CA ILE A 91 -5.24 -8.37 -0.98
C ILE A 91 -4.02 -7.44 -1.06
N MET A 92 -3.97 -6.42 -0.21
CA MET A 92 -2.85 -5.50 -0.13
C MET A 92 -1.55 -6.24 0.21
N TYR A 93 -1.57 -7.13 1.23
CA TYR A 93 -0.42 -7.93 1.61
C TYR A 93 0.04 -8.87 0.48
N TYR A 94 -0.90 -9.54 -0.18
CA TYR A 94 -0.61 -10.43 -1.31
C TYR A 94 0.02 -9.67 -2.49
N ASN A 95 -0.55 -8.53 -2.87
CA ASN A 95 -0.05 -7.70 -3.96
C ASN A 95 1.36 -7.16 -3.66
N ILE A 96 1.66 -6.86 -2.40
CA ILE A 96 2.98 -6.39 -1.99
C ILE A 96 4.00 -7.53 -1.99
N ARG A 97 3.58 -8.72 -1.53
CA ARG A 97 4.42 -9.92 -1.59
C ARG A 97 4.73 -10.36 -3.02
N LYS A 98 3.79 -10.17 -3.96
CA LYS A 98 3.93 -10.57 -5.36
C LYS A 98 4.68 -9.53 -6.20
N SER A 99 4.28 -8.26 -6.11
CA SER A 99 4.68 -7.22 -7.07
C SER A 99 5.77 -6.27 -6.56
N CYS A 100 6.02 -6.23 -5.25
CA CYS A 100 6.95 -5.27 -4.66
C CYS A 100 8.28 -5.89 -4.23
N LYS A 101 8.52 -7.18 -4.46
CA LYS A 101 9.84 -7.78 -4.21
C LYS A 101 10.90 -7.00 -4.98
N ILE A 102 12.05 -6.76 -4.35
CA ILE A 102 13.20 -6.21 -5.05
C ILE A 102 13.59 -7.28 -6.07
N GLU A 103 13.30 -7.00 -7.35
CA GLU A 103 14.03 -7.66 -8.42
C GLU A 103 15.50 -7.40 -8.12
N LYS A 104 16.24 -8.44 -7.75
CA LYS A 104 17.68 -8.41 -7.98
C LYS A 104 17.77 -8.16 -9.47
N LYS A 105 18.08 -6.92 -9.85
CA LYS A 105 18.79 -6.70 -11.10
C LYS A 105 20.05 -7.53 -10.93
N GLU A 106 20.04 -8.75 -11.45
CA GLU A 106 21.22 -9.21 -12.17
C GLU A 106 21.61 -8.01 -13.03
N GLU A 107 22.81 -7.49 -12.75
CA GLU A 107 23.47 -6.56 -13.64
C GLU A 107 23.17 -7.06 -15.06
N PRO A 108 22.64 -6.23 -15.98
CA PRO A 108 22.71 -6.65 -17.37
C PRO A 108 24.18 -6.93 -17.61
N GLU A 109 24.51 -8.20 -17.86
CA GLU A 109 25.86 -8.62 -18.23
C GLU A 109 26.34 -7.59 -19.24
N ILE A 110 27.37 -6.83 -18.86
CA ILE A 110 27.99 -5.85 -19.74
C ILE A 110 28.70 -6.70 -20.81
N LYS A 111 27.95 -7.14 -21.81
CA LYS A 111 28.47 -7.75 -23.02
C LYS A 111 29.15 -6.65 -23.82
N GLY A 112 30.43 -6.48 -23.52
CA GLY A 112 31.41 -5.99 -24.47
C GLY A 112 31.60 -4.49 -24.52
N VAL A 113 32.30 -3.92 -23.53
CA VAL A 113 33.32 -2.90 -23.84
C VAL A 113 34.62 -3.24 -23.12
N LYS A 114 35.54 -3.75 -23.93
CA LYS A 114 36.87 -4.24 -23.61
C LYS A 114 37.73 -3.19 -22.88
N LYS A 115 38.50 -3.69 -21.90
CA LYS A 115 39.90 -3.33 -21.58
C LYS A 115 40.29 -1.85 -21.80
N LYS A 116 40.22 -1.00 -20.75
CA LYS A 116 41.15 0.15 -20.60
C LYS A 116 41.19 0.83 -19.22
N LYS A 117 41.23 0.08 -18.10
CA LYS A 117 41.58 0.68 -16.78
C LYS A 117 42.56 -0.15 -15.92
N LYS A 118 43.40 -0.99 -16.53
CA LYS A 118 44.47 -1.74 -15.82
C LYS A 118 45.85 -1.03 -15.80
N LYS A 119 45.91 0.31 -15.91
CA LYS A 119 47.19 1.06 -15.94
C LYS A 119 47.27 2.32 -15.05
N LYS A 120 46.48 2.42 -13.96
CA LYS A 120 46.52 3.57 -13.03
C LYS A 120 46.61 3.23 -11.53
N LYS A 121 47.17 2.06 -11.17
CA LYS A 121 47.64 1.75 -9.80
C LYS A 121 49.04 1.11 -9.83
N LYS A 122 50.02 1.87 -10.28
CA LYS A 122 51.43 1.70 -9.90
C LYS A 122 52.13 3.05 -10.09
N LYS A 123 52.02 3.92 -9.08
CA LYS A 123 52.88 5.07 -8.88
C LYS A 123 53.05 5.29 -7.38
N ARG A 124 54.31 5.35 -6.95
CA ARG A 124 54.83 5.82 -5.64
C ARG A 124 54.60 4.79 -4.51
N LYS A 125 55.60 4.26 -3.82
CA LYS A 125 56.94 4.75 -3.46
C LYS A 125 58.06 3.85 -3.98
#